data_AF-A0A554K4T7-F1
#
_entry.id   AF-A0A554K4T7-F1
#
_cell.length_a   1.000
_cell.length_b   1.000
_cell.length_c   1.000
_cell.angle_alpha   90.00
_cell.angle_beta   90.00
_cell.angle_gamma   90.00
#
_symmetry.space_group_name_H-M   'P 1'
#
loop_
_entity.id
_entity.type
_entity.pdbx_description
1 polymer ?
#
loop_
_entity_poly.entity_id
_entity_poly.type
_entity_poly.pdbx_seq_one_letter_code
_entity_poly.pdbx_strand_id
1 'polypeptide(L)'
;MQFIENVNLLLYLYPLGSWIFLAAIDSLAGFFLGYHGARRLFKELYQKNKKIAFGASALWYAVLFLYFSTVSKAIIETVLPFLGVSQDLLERLKFAPENWHGYGIWALFVLAGLARLALRAKRASIAQETIQLHWLKAAWRGTKIWLLVAALSFVLMIFLRIPVVLETDRTKEQIEKIRATKLTVDDVMGVNLPIPPDPELKDATIAGFDSNRNGIRDDVELAIFEAYPDSARTRAALLQYALALQTQMTLEVVNEETFVATIEELEEKAHNCILDLFPRGDLDNLEEYLAKINNLTDLVENLQYNTEQRKQKIHDLYEQNLDSFSGSIESCAIDPSSLPN
;
A
#
# COMPACT_ATOMS: atom_id res chain seq x y z
N MET A 1 15.79 -5.24 6.82
CA MET A 1 15.23 -6.33 6.00
C MET A 1 14.98 -7.58 6.83
N GLN A 2 16.01 -8.29 7.31
CA GLN A 2 15.84 -9.57 8.02
C GLN A 2 14.90 -9.57 9.26
N PHE A 3 14.85 -8.48 10.05
CA PHE A 3 13.87 -8.38 11.14
C PHE A 3 12.42 -8.32 10.64
N ILE A 4 12.17 -7.56 9.57
CA ILE A 4 10.84 -7.41 8.97
C ILE A 4 10.40 -8.73 8.35
N GLU A 5 11.30 -9.42 7.64
CA GLU A 5 11.05 -10.77 7.12
C GLU A 5 10.68 -11.76 8.23
N ASN A 6 11.40 -11.75 9.35
CA ASN A 6 11.08 -12.60 10.50
C ASN A 6 9.74 -12.25 11.13
N VAL A 7 9.40 -10.96 11.20
CA VAL A 7 8.08 -10.51 11.68
C VAL A 7 6.99 -10.95 10.72
N ASN A 8 7.15 -10.74 9.41
CA ASN A 8 6.19 -11.16 8.39
C ASN A 8 5.99 -12.67 8.40
N LEU A 9 7.07 -13.45 8.51
CA LEU A 9 7.00 -14.90 8.62
C LEU A 9 6.28 -15.36 9.89
N LEU A 10 6.54 -14.71 11.04
CA LEU A 10 5.85 -15.01 12.29
C LEU A 10 4.35 -14.69 12.22
N LEU A 11 4.00 -13.52 11.67
CA LEU A 11 2.62 -13.09 11.47
C LEU A 11 1.89 -14.03 10.51
N TYR A 12 2.57 -14.47 9.45
CA TYR A 12 2.04 -15.40 8.46
C TYR A 12 1.78 -16.79 9.04
N LEU A 13 2.76 -17.37 9.74
CA LEU A 13 2.67 -18.73 10.27
C LEU A 13 1.74 -18.84 11.48
N TYR A 14 1.64 -17.79 12.29
CA TYR A 14 0.89 -17.80 13.55
C TYR A 14 -0.01 -16.57 13.69
N PRO A 15 -1.01 -16.36 12.80
CA PRO A 15 -1.85 -15.16 12.82
C PRO A 15 -2.62 -15.02 14.14
N LEU A 16 -3.18 -16.12 14.65
CA LEU A 16 -3.89 -16.13 15.93
C LEU A 16 -2.95 -15.86 17.12
N GLY A 17 -1.79 -16.51 17.15
CA GLY A 17 -0.81 -16.35 18.22
C GLY A 17 -0.23 -14.93 18.27
N SER A 18 0.11 -14.39 17.11
CA SER A 18 0.58 -13.02 16.95
C SER A 18 -0.48 -12.01 17.38
N TRP A 19 -1.74 -12.23 16.99
CA TRP A 19 -2.84 -11.39 17.43
C TRP A 19 -3.05 -11.44 18.96
N ILE A 20 -3.04 -12.63 19.58
CA ILE A 20 -3.14 -12.78 21.04
C ILE A 20 -2.01 -12.02 21.73
N PHE A 21 -0.78 -12.13 21.21
CA PHE A 21 0.38 -11.44 21.74
C PHE A 21 0.23 -9.92 21.68
N LEU A 22 -0.19 -9.38 20.53
CA LEU A 22 -0.45 -7.95 20.36
C LEU A 22 -1.57 -7.46 21.28
N ALA A 23 -2.68 -8.20 21.37
CA ALA A 23 -3.79 -7.90 22.26
C ALA A 23 -3.37 -7.92 23.75
N ALA A 24 -2.46 -8.82 24.13
CA ALA A 24 -1.92 -8.90 25.48
C ALA A 24 -1.01 -7.71 25.82
N ILE A 25 -0.11 -7.32 24.91
CA ILE A 25 0.74 -6.13 25.07
C ILE A 25 -0.13 -4.89 25.23
N ASP A 26 -1.13 -4.75 24.37
CA ASP A 26 -2.08 -3.66 24.44
C ASP A 26 -2.82 -3.62 25.78
N SER A 27 -3.45 -4.74 26.16
CA SER A 27 -4.20 -4.83 27.41
C SER A 27 -3.32 -4.57 28.63
N LEU A 28 -2.05 -5.00 28.60
CA LEU A 28 -1.07 -4.68 29.64
C LEU A 28 -0.78 -3.18 29.70
N ALA A 29 -0.56 -2.53 28.57
CA ALA A 29 -0.34 -1.07 28.52
C ALA A 29 -1.57 -0.33 29.06
N GLY A 30 -2.77 -0.63 28.57
CA GLY A 30 -4.02 -0.06 29.06
C GLY A 30 -4.20 -0.28 30.57
N PHE A 31 -3.91 -1.48 31.06
CA PHE A 31 -3.95 -1.82 32.48
C PHE A 31 -2.98 -0.96 33.30
N PHE A 32 -1.69 -0.90 32.93
CA PHE A 32 -0.69 -0.18 33.71
C PHE A 32 -0.95 1.33 33.72
N LEU A 33 -1.21 1.92 32.56
CA LEU A 33 -1.44 3.36 32.39
C LEU A 33 -2.75 3.78 33.07
N GLY A 34 -3.83 3.04 32.79
CA GLY A 34 -5.13 3.25 33.41
C GLY A 34 -5.08 3.08 34.92
N TYR A 35 -4.47 2.00 35.42
CA TYR A 35 -4.38 1.71 36.85
C TYR A 35 -3.58 2.77 37.58
N HIS A 36 -2.47 3.24 37.00
CA HIS A 36 -1.64 4.27 37.63
C HIS A 36 -2.38 5.61 37.73
N GLY A 37 -3.09 6.02 36.67
CA GLY A 37 -3.97 7.19 36.69
C GLY A 37 -5.08 7.08 37.75
N ALA A 38 -5.81 5.96 37.73
CA ALA A 38 -6.89 5.68 38.68
C ALA A 38 -6.41 5.62 40.14
N ARG A 39 -5.26 4.98 40.39
CA ARG A 39 -4.62 4.91 41.72
C ARG A 39 -4.31 6.30 42.27
N ARG A 40 -3.80 7.19 41.42
CA ARG A 40 -3.45 8.55 41.82
C ARG A 40 -4.70 9.36 42.18
N LEU A 41 -5.72 9.30 41.32
CA LEU A 41 -7.03 9.89 41.58
C LEU A 41 -7.66 9.35 42.87
N PHE A 42 -7.54 8.04 43.11
CA PHE A 42 -8.10 7.39 44.29
C PHE A 42 -7.46 7.95 45.57
N LYS A 43 -6.13 8.03 45.63
CA LYS A 43 -5.40 8.58 46.78
C LYS A 43 -5.87 10.00 47.13
N GLU A 44 -6.13 10.81 46.12
CA GLU A 44 -6.51 12.20 46.29
C GLU A 44 -7.98 12.36 46.73
N LEU A 45 -8.89 11.52 46.24
CA LEU A 45 -10.31 11.58 46.60
C LEU A 45 -10.64 10.81 47.90
N TYR A 46 -9.83 9.82 48.27
CA TYR A 46 -10.09 8.91 49.40
C TYR A 46 -10.28 9.65 50.72
N GLN A 47 -9.55 10.76 50.92
CA GLN A 47 -9.62 11.57 52.14
C GLN A 47 -11.01 12.23 52.35
N LYS A 48 -11.82 12.39 51.29
CA LYS A 48 -13.13 13.04 51.37
C LYS A 48 -14.27 12.04 51.56
N ASN A 49 -14.36 11.07 50.66
CA ASN A 49 -15.43 10.08 50.67
C ASN A 49 -14.98 8.82 49.94
N LYS A 50 -14.90 7.71 50.69
CA LYS A 50 -14.42 6.41 50.18
C LYS A 50 -15.24 5.89 48.99
N LYS A 51 -16.57 6.06 49.01
CA LYS A 51 -17.46 5.58 47.94
C LYS A 51 -17.25 6.40 46.65
N ILE A 52 -17.20 7.73 46.78
CA ILE A 52 -16.97 8.64 45.64
C ILE A 52 -15.57 8.40 45.05
N ALA A 53 -14.54 8.26 45.90
CA ALA A 53 -13.17 7.99 45.46
C ALA A 53 -13.08 6.68 44.65
N PHE A 54 -13.71 5.61 45.13
CA PHE A 54 -13.73 4.34 44.42
C PHE A 54 -14.46 4.46 43.08
N GLY A 55 -15.68 5.02 43.06
CA GLY A 55 -16.47 5.16 41.84
C GLY A 55 -15.78 6.00 40.77
N ALA A 56 -15.26 7.17 41.15
CA ALA A 56 -14.55 8.05 40.22
C ALA A 56 -13.27 7.42 39.66
N SER A 57 -12.49 6.73 40.51
CA SER A 57 -11.28 6.04 40.06
C SER A 57 -11.55 4.81 39.22
N ALA A 58 -12.61 4.05 39.50
CA ALA A 58 -13.03 2.92 38.67
C ALA A 58 -13.49 3.38 37.28
N LEU A 59 -14.30 4.44 37.23
CA LEU A 59 -14.72 5.04 35.95
C LEU A 59 -13.51 5.58 35.17
N TRP A 60 -12.61 6.30 35.85
CA TRP A 60 -11.40 6.83 35.22
C TRP A 60 -10.47 5.74 34.69
N TYR A 61 -10.35 4.63 35.43
CA TYR A 61 -9.64 3.44 34.97
C TYR A 61 -10.24 2.89 33.67
N ALA A 62 -11.55 2.68 33.63
CA ALA A 62 -12.23 2.15 32.46
C ALA A 62 -12.06 3.06 31.24
N VAL A 63 -12.23 4.37 31.41
CA VAL A 63 -12.04 5.36 30.33
C VAL A 63 -10.62 5.35 29.80
N LEU A 64 -9.61 5.38 30.67
CA LEU A 64 -8.20 5.34 30.23
C LEU A 64 -7.83 4.00 29.58
N PHE A 65 -8.35 2.89 30.11
CA PHE A 65 -8.12 1.58 29.52
C PHE A 65 -8.65 1.54 28.09
N LEU A 66 -9.92 1.91 27.88
CA LEU A 66 -10.52 1.98 26.55
C LEU A 66 -9.73 2.91 25.61
N TYR A 67 -9.36 4.10 26.10
CA TYR A 67 -8.58 5.06 25.31
C TYR A 67 -7.25 4.46 24.83
N PHE A 68 -6.41 3.98 25.76
CA PHE A 68 -5.10 3.44 25.39
C PHE A 68 -5.20 2.21 24.50
N SER A 69 -6.25 1.42 24.68
CA SER A 69 -6.51 0.23 23.88
C SER A 69 -7.01 0.55 22.47
N THR A 70 -7.73 1.66 22.28
CA THR A 70 -8.03 2.18 20.94
C THR A 70 -6.79 2.78 20.26
N VAL A 71 -5.95 3.50 21.02
CA VAL A 71 -4.75 4.15 20.49
C VAL A 71 -3.71 3.12 20.05
N SER A 72 -3.45 2.11 20.88
CA SER A 72 -2.54 1.01 20.55
C SER A 72 -2.99 0.23 19.31
N LYS A 73 -4.29 -0.03 19.15
CA LYS A 73 -4.84 -0.66 17.94
C LYS A 73 -4.57 0.21 16.72
N ALA A 74 -4.83 1.51 16.80
CA ALA A 74 -4.52 2.45 15.73
C ALA A 74 -3.02 2.52 15.43
N ILE A 75 -2.16 2.45 16.46
CA ILE A 75 -0.71 2.37 16.31
C ILE A 75 -0.33 1.10 15.55
N ILE A 76 -0.86 -0.06 15.92
CA ILE A 76 -0.57 -1.33 15.24
C ILE A 76 -0.98 -1.23 13.76
N GLU A 77 -2.19 -0.76 13.48
CA GLU A 77 -2.71 -0.61 12.11
C GLU A 77 -1.94 0.41 11.27
N THR A 78 -1.29 1.41 11.89
CA THR A 78 -0.54 2.45 11.17
C THR A 78 0.96 2.10 11.08
N VAL A 79 1.53 1.53 12.13
CA VAL A 79 2.98 1.28 12.26
C VAL A 79 3.37 -0.02 11.57
N LEU A 80 2.58 -1.09 11.65
CA LEU A 80 2.93 -2.33 10.97
C LEU A 80 3.08 -2.16 9.45
N PRO A 81 2.18 -1.48 8.71
CA PRO A 81 2.42 -1.21 7.29
C PRO A 81 3.70 -0.40 7.05
N PHE A 82 3.98 0.61 7.89
CA PHE A 82 5.23 1.38 7.81
C PHE A 82 6.48 0.51 8.04
N LEU A 83 6.37 -0.55 8.83
CA LEU A 83 7.43 -1.53 9.02
C LEU A 83 7.54 -2.52 7.85
N GLY A 84 6.82 -2.34 6.75
CA GLY A 84 6.84 -3.24 5.59
C GLY A 84 6.05 -4.54 5.80
N VAL A 85 5.09 -4.55 6.73
CA VAL A 85 4.13 -5.65 6.84
C VAL A 85 3.10 -5.51 5.73
N SER A 86 2.92 -6.56 4.91
CA SER A 86 2.00 -6.54 3.78
C SER A 86 0.55 -6.32 4.20
N GLN A 87 -0.26 -5.71 3.32
CA GLN A 87 -1.68 -5.47 3.60
C GLN A 87 -2.45 -6.79 3.79
N ASP A 88 -2.15 -7.83 3.01
CA ASP A 88 -2.75 -9.17 3.20
C ASP A 88 -2.52 -9.72 4.62
N LEU A 89 -1.30 -9.56 5.16
CA LEU A 89 -1.01 -9.97 6.54
C LEU A 89 -1.80 -9.16 7.56
N LEU A 90 -1.96 -7.86 7.33
CA LEU A 90 -2.78 -7.00 8.19
C LEU A 90 -4.25 -7.37 8.14
N GLU A 91 -4.77 -7.72 6.97
CA GLU A 91 -6.14 -8.19 6.80
C GLU A 91 -6.36 -9.53 7.49
N ARG A 92 -5.41 -10.48 7.37
CA ARG A 92 -5.44 -11.75 8.13
C ARG A 92 -5.42 -11.51 9.64
N LEU A 93 -4.60 -10.57 10.12
CA LEU A 93 -4.56 -10.14 11.51
C LEU A 93 -5.88 -9.52 11.98
N LYS A 94 -6.59 -8.80 11.09
CA LYS A 94 -7.93 -8.23 11.36
C LYS A 94 -9.05 -9.27 11.31
N PHE A 95 -8.86 -10.39 10.62
CA PHE A 95 -9.86 -11.46 10.56
C PHE A 95 -9.85 -12.36 11.82
N ALA A 96 -8.68 -12.55 12.45
CA ALA A 96 -8.56 -13.25 13.73
C ALA A 96 -9.49 -12.72 14.87
N PRO A 97 -9.66 -11.39 15.07
CA PRO A 97 -10.50 -10.81 16.14
C PRO A 97 -12.00 -10.83 15.92
N GLU A 98 -12.56 -11.27 14.78
CA GLU A 98 -14.02 -11.45 14.69
C GLU A 98 -14.53 -12.51 15.68
N ASN A 99 -13.63 -13.30 16.26
CA ASN A 99 -13.91 -14.23 17.34
C ASN A 99 -13.87 -13.58 18.73
N TRP A 100 -14.83 -13.97 19.57
CA TRP A 100 -15.12 -13.49 20.94
C TRP A 100 -13.93 -13.43 21.93
N HIS A 101 -12.79 -13.99 21.57
CA HIS A 101 -11.60 -14.12 22.42
C HIS A 101 -10.96 -12.77 22.81
N GLY A 102 -11.10 -11.73 21.98
CA GLY A 102 -10.50 -10.40 22.26
C GLY A 102 -11.17 -9.69 23.43
N TYR A 103 -12.50 -9.73 23.43
CA TYR A 103 -13.30 -9.21 24.53
C TYR A 103 -13.03 -9.95 25.84
N GLY A 104 -12.72 -11.26 25.76
CA GLY A 104 -12.33 -12.05 26.93
C GLY A 104 -11.05 -11.54 27.60
N ILE A 105 -9.99 -11.33 26.82
CA ILE A 105 -8.72 -10.79 27.33
C ILE A 105 -8.94 -9.38 27.90
N TRP A 106 -9.64 -8.51 27.18
CA TRP A 106 -9.96 -7.16 27.65
C TRP A 106 -10.73 -7.16 28.97
N ALA A 107 -11.79 -7.97 29.06
CA ALA A 107 -12.59 -8.10 30.26
C ALA A 107 -11.75 -8.55 31.45
N LEU A 108 -10.83 -9.51 31.27
CA LEU A 108 -9.92 -9.98 32.32
C LEU A 108 -9.05 -8.83 32.86
N PHE A 109 -8.46 -8.01 31.98
CA PHE A 109 -7.62 -6.88 32.41
C PHE A 109 -8.44 -5.76 33.06
N VAL A 110 -9.64 -5.47 32.56
CA VAL A 110 -10.54 -4.51 33.20
C VAL A 110 -10.90 -4.98 34.62
N LEU A 111 -11.33 -6.24 34.76
CA LEU A 111 -11.69 -6.82 36.06
C LEU A 111 -10.50 -6.88 37.01
N ALA A 112 -9.30 -7.25 36.53
CA ALA A 112 -8.09 -7.26 37.34
C ALA A 112 -7.74 -5.87 37.88
N GLY A 113 -7.88 -4.82 37.06
CA GLY A 113 -7.64 -3.43 37.46
C GLY A 113 -8.61 -2.96 38.53
N LEU A 114 -9.90 -3.25 38.34
CA LEU A 114 -10.96 -2.94 39.31
C LEU A 114 -10.77 -3.70 40.62
N ALA A 115 -10.46 -5.00 40.57
CA ALA A 115 -10.18 -5.83 41.74
C ALA A 115 -8.98 -5.28 42.53
N ARG A 116 -7.91 -4.90 41.84
CA ARG A 116 -6.72 -4.30 42.46
C ARG A 116 -7.03 -2.93 43.09
N LEU A 117 -7.91 -2.14 42.48
CA LEU A 117 -8.39 -0.88 43.05
C LEU A 117 -9.21 -1.13 44.33
N ALA A 118 -10.11 -2.13 44.31
CA ALA A 118 -10.95 -2.51 45.45
C ALA A 118 -10.12 -3.04 46.64
N LEU A 119 -9.14 -3.92 46.39
CA LEU A 119 -8.22 -4.41 47.42
C LEU A 119 -7.46 -3.27 48.10
N ARG A 120 -7.08 -2.25 47.33
CA ARG A 120 -6.41 -1.06 47.85
C ARG A 120 -7.34 -0.21 48.70
N ALA A 121 -8.59 -0.03 48.25
CA ALA A 121 -9.61 0.69 49.02
C ALA A 121 -9.92 0.03 50.37
N LYS A 122 -9.76 -1.30 50.47
CA LYS A 122 -9.89 -2.05 51.72
C LYS A 122 -8.70 -1.86 52.66
N ARG A 123 -7.48 -1.74 52.13
CA ARG A 123 -6.23 -1.63 52.90
C ARG A 123 -5.89 -0.21 53.38
N ALA A 124 -6.46 0.82 52.78
CA ALA A 124 -6.24 2.18 53.25
C ALA A 124 -6.87 2.36 54.64
N SER A 125 -6.04 2.48 55.68
CA SER A 125 -6.45 2.87 57.02
C SER A 125 -6.59 4.40 57.10
N ILE A 126 -7.58 4.87 57.86
CA ILE A 126 -7.99 6.27 57.91
C ILE A 126 -7.01 7.03 58.82
N ALA A 127 -6.04 7.73 58.23
CA ALA A 127 -5.38 8.86 58.88
C ALA A 127 -6.11 10.13 58.39
N GLN A 128 -6.88 10.73 59.28
CA GLN A 128 -7.82 11.81 58.97
C GLN A 128 -7.14 13.17 59.17
N GLU A 129 -6.43 13.64 58.15
CA GLU A 129 -5.98 15.03 58.07
C GLU A 129 -6.94 15.84 57.21
N THR A 130 -7.48 16.92 57.76
CA THR A 130 -8.44 17.84 57.14
C THR A 130 -7.74 18.75 56.12
N ILE A 131 -7.45 18.21 54.93
CA ILE A 131 -6.89 18.99 53.82
C ILE A 131 -8.06 19.50 52.95
N GLN A 132 -8.36 20.81 53.03
CA GLN A 132 -9.27 21.50 52.11
C GLN A 132 -8.64 21.69 50.71
N LEU A 133 -8.33 20.58 50.03
CA LEU A 133 -7.86 20.66 48.65
C LEU A 133 -9.04 20.65 47.68
N HIS A 134 -9.03 21.61 46.74
CA HIS A 134 -9.97 21.72 45.62
C HIS A 134 -9.84 20.47 44.73
N TRP A 135 -10.87 19.63 44.67
CA TRP A 135 -10.85 18.31 44.02
C TRP A 135 -10.42 18.36 42.55
N LEU A 136 -10.76 19.45 41.85
CA LEU A 136 -10.33 19.74 40.48
C LEU A 136 -8.80 19.78 40.33
N LYS A 137 -8.06 20.39 41.28
CA LYS A 137 -6.59 20.50 41.21
C LYS A 137 -5.90 19.15 41.42
N ALA A 138 -6.57 18.23 42.11
CA ALA A 138 -6.08 16.89 42.34
C ALA A 138 -6.29 16.05 41.07
N ALA A 139 -7.54 15.98 40.59
CA ALA A 139 -7.89 15.34 39.32
C ALA A 139 -6.98 15.83 38.17
N TRP A 140 -6.76 17.14 38.03
CA TRP A 140 -5.84 17.69 37.04
C TRP A 140 -4.39 17.19 37.18
N ARG A 141 -3.85 17.14 38.42
CA ARG A 141 -2.48 16.63 38.67
C ARG A 141 -2.33 15.15 38.35
N GLY A 142 -3.38 14.35 38.58
CA GLY A 142 -3.42 12.94 38.24
C GLY A 142 -3.53 12.66 36.74
N THR A 143 -4.17 13.54 35.99
CA THR A 143 -4.53 13.32 34.57
C THR A 143 -3.59 14.02 33.58
N LYS A 144 -3.02 15.19 33.93
CA LYS A 144 -2.22 16.00 33.01
C LYS A 144 -1.04 15.26 32.38
N ILE A 145 -0.37 14.38 33.12
CA ILE A 145 0.79 13.63 32.59
C ILE A 145 0.32 12.64 31.52
N TRP A 146 -0.80 11.96 31.75
CA TRP A 146 -1.34 11.00 30.80
C TRP A 146 -1.91 11.67 29.56
N LEU A 147 -2.54 12.83 29.71
CA LEU A 147 -2.97 13.65 28.57
C LEU A 147 -1.77 14.13 27.74
N LEU A 148 -0.66 14.51 28.39
CA LEU A 148 0.57 14.89 27.70
C LEU A 148 1.20 13.69 26.96
N VAL A 149 1.26 12.51 27.58
CA VAL A 149 1.73 11.28 26.92
C VAL A 149 0.85 10.95 25.71
N ALA A 150 -0.48 11.02 25.87
CA ALA A 150 -1.44 10.80 24.79
C ALA A 150 -1.28 11.80 23.63
N ALA A 151 -1.05 13.07 23.93
CA ALA A 151 -0.81 14.09 22.92
C ALA A 151 0.52 13.84 22.18
N LEU A 152 1.59 13.52 22.90
CA LEU A 152 2.89 13.19 22.30
C LEU A 152 2.84 11.93 21.43
N SER A 153 2.15 10.88 21.87
CA SER A 153 1.98 9.66 21.06
C SER A 153 1.18 9.93 19.79
N PHE A 154 0.16 10.77 19.85
CA PHE A 154 -0.63 11.16 18.68
C PHE A 154 0.22 11.97 17.68
N VAL A 155 1.01 12.93 18.16
CA VAL A 155 1.95 13.69 17.32
C VAL A 155 2.98 12.76 16.66
N LEU A 156 3.54 11.81 17.41
CA LEU A 156 4.47 10.81 16.86
C LEU A 156 3.80 9.96 15.77
N MET A 157 2.56 9.51 15.98
CA MET A 157 1.81 8.77 14.96
C MET A 157 1.62 9.58 13.68
N ILE A 158 1.31 10.88 13.79
CA ILE A 158 1.21 11.75 12.61
C ILE A 158 2.54 11.75 11.85
N PHE A 159 3.67 11.96 12.53
CA PHE A 159 4.98 11.96 11.88
C PHE A 159 5.33 10.63 11.23
N LEU A 160 5.00 9.50 11.86
CA LEU A 160 5.20 8.17 11.29
C LEU A 160 4.31 7.91 10.07
N ARG A 161 3.14 8.57 9.98
CA ARG A 161 2.20 8.42 8.87
C ARG A 161 2.56 9.26 7.64
N ILE A 162 3.28 10.38 7.81
CA ILE A 162 3.68 11.27 6.71
C ILE A 162 4.34 10.50 5.54
N PRO A 163 5.40 9.69 5.73
CA PRO A 163 6.07 9.00 4.61
C PRO A 163 5.13 8.06 3.84
N VAL A 164 4.27 7.31 4.53
CA VAL A 164 3.30 6.39 3.90
C VAL A 164 2.30 7.15 3.04
N VAL A 165 1.81 8.30 3.53
CA VAL A 165 0.87 9.15 2.78
C VAL A 165 1.56 9.75 1.55
N LEU A 166 2.80 10.23 1.70
CA LEU A 166 3.56 10.76 0.57
C LEU A 166 3.83 9.69 -0.51
N GLU A 167 4.14 8.46 -0.11
CA GLU A 167 4.31 7.34 -1.05
C GLU A 167 3.00 7.02 -1.78
N THR A 168 1.89 6.95 -1.04
CA THR A 168 0.55 6.73 -1.63
C THR A 168 0.18 7.81 -2.64
N ASP A 169 0.46 9.07 -2.33
CA ASP A 169 0.18 10.20 -3.22
C ASP A 169 1.07 10.13 -4.48
N ARG A 170 2.35 9.78 -4.34
CA ARG A 170 3.26 9.55 -5.48
C ARG A 170 2.82 8.37 -6.35
N THR A 171 2.38 7.26 -5.75
CA THR A 171 1.84 6.11 -6.48
C THR A 171 0.63 6.50 -7.29
N LYS A 172 -0.32 7.23 -6.70
CA LYS A 172 -1.51 7.73 -7.41
C LYS A 172 -1.15 8.65 -8.57
N GLU A 173 -0.23 9.59 -8.35
CA GLU A 173 0.24 10.50 -9.40
C GLU A 173 0.89 9.73 -10.57
N GLN A 174 1.69 8.71 -10.27
CA GLN A 174 2.29 7.85 -11.31
C GLN A 174 1.23 7.02 -12.04
N ILE A 175 0.25 6.44 -11.34
CA ILE A 175 -0.85 5.70 -11.98
C ILE A 175 -1.70 6.61 -12.86
N GLU A 176 -2.00 7.83 -12.42
CA GLU A 176 -2.68 8.83 -13.25
C GLU A 176 -1.84 9.19 -14.48
N LYS A 177 -0.52 9.32 -14.33
CA LYS A 177 0.41 9.52 -15.45
C LYS A 177 0.38 8.35 -16.44
N ILE A 178 0.47 7.09 -15.96
CA ILE A 178 0.37 5.88 -16.79
C ILE A 178 -0.94 5.91 -17.60
N ARG A 179 -2.08 6.17 -16.93
CA ARG A 179 -3.40 6.22 -17.58
C ARG A 179 -3.55 7.37 -18.58
N ALA A 180 -2.82 8.45 -18.39
CA ALA A 180 -2.79 9.60 -19.30
C ALA A 180 -1.88 9.35 -20.52
N THR A 181 -0.90 8.45 -20.41
CA THR A 181 -0.02 8.07 -21.52
C THR A 181 -0.83 7.30 -22.58
N LYS A 182 -1.11 7.95 -23.70
CA LYS A 182 -1.89 7.39 -24.81
C LYS A 182 -1.32 7.86 -26.14
N LEU A 183 -1.35 6.96 -27.13
CA LEU A 183 -1.09 7.31 -28.52
C LEU A 183 -2.22 8.17 -29.09
N THR A 184 -1.85 9.08 -29.97
CA THR A 184 -2.80 9.84 -30.77
C THR A 184 -3.00 9.17 -32.13
N VAL A 185 -4.10 9.50 -32.80
CA VAL A 185 -4.36 9.02 -34.17
C VAL A 185 -3.29 9.55 -35.14
N ASP A 186 -2.78 10.75 -34.91
CA ASP A 186 -1.74 11.37 -35.74
C ASP A 186 -0.42 10.58 -35.70
N ASP A 187 -0.07 10.00 -34.54
CA ASP A 187 1.10 9.13 -34.39
C ASP A 187 0.93 7.86 -35.23
N VAL A 188 -0.25 7.22 -35.18
CA VAL A 188 -0.57 6.01 -35.95
C VAL A 188 -0.59 6.25 -37.46
N MET A 189 -1.04 7.44 -37.86
CA MET A 189 -1.13 7.85 -39.26
C MET A 189 0.20 8.38 -39.81
N GLY A 190 1.24 8.51 -38.96
CA GLY A 190 2.56 8.98 -39.37
C GLY A 190 2.64 10.49 -39.62
N VAL A 191 1.67 11.26 -39.13
CA VAL A 191 1.68 12.73 -39.21
C VAL A 191 2.82 13.29 -38.34
N ASN A 192 3.06 12.66 -37.20
CA ASN A 192 4.11 13.01 -36.24
C ASN A 192 5.36 12.10 -36.35
N LEU A 193 5.58 11.46 -37.50
CA LEU A 193 6.66 10.49 -37.65
C LEU A 193 8.03 11.16 -37.40
N PRO A 194 8.89 10.60 -36.54
CA PRO A 194 10.17 11.20 -36.21
C PRO A 194 11.15 11.11 -37.38
N ILE A 195 12.18 11.96 -37.35
CA ILE A 195 13.30 11.86 -38.29
C ILE A 195 14.22 10.72 -37.81
N PRO A 196 14.79 9.90 -38.71
CA PRO A 196 15.73 8.86 -38.32
C PRO A 196 16.81 9.35 -37.35
N PRO A 197 16.94 8.73 -36.17
CA PRO A 197 17.92 9.17 -35.18
C PRO A 197 19.34 8.84 -35.65
N ASP A 198 20.31 9.56 -35.11
CA ASP A 198 21.71 9.18 -35.26
C ASP A 198 21.93 7.76 -34.69
N PRO A 199 22.52 6.82 -35.45
CA PRO A 199 22.80 5.46 -34.98
C PRO A 199 23.57 5.40 -33.65
N GLU A 200 24.38 6.41 -33.33
CA GLU A 200 25.12 6.46 -32.06
C GLU A 200 24.23 6.88 -30.87
N LEU A 201 23.13 7.59 -31.12
CA LEU A 201 22.26 8.13 -30.07
C LEU A 201 21.13 7.18 -29.67
N LYS A 202 20.67 6.30 -30.58
CA LYS A 202 19.49 5.44 -30.33
C LYS A 202 19.66 4.49 -29.15
N ASP A 203 20.89 4.03 -28.89
CA ASP A 203 21.22 3.06 -27.84
C ASP A 203 22.02 3.68 -26.69
N ALA A 204 22.14 5.01 -26.65
CA ALA A 204 22.93 5.72 -25.63
C ALA A 204 22.29 5.64 -24.22
N THR A 205 20.98 5.43 -24.13
CA THR A 205 20.25 5.30 -22.86
C THR A 205 19.19 4.21 -22.94
N ILE A 206 18.73 3.72 -21.78
CA ILE A 206 17.57 2.80 -21.71
C ILE A 206 16.35 3.40 -22.41
N ALA A 207 16.10 4.70 -22.20
CA ALA A 207 15.00 5.42 -22.82
C ALA A 207 15.15 5.53 -24.36
N GLY A 208 16.38 5.54 -24.86
CA GLY A 208 16.65 5.84 -26.26
C GLY A 208 16.32 7.30 -26.60
N PHE A 209 16.18 7.57 -27.90
CA PHE A 209 15.82 8.89 -28.41
C PHE A 209 14.36 8.88 -28.86
N ASP A 210 13.58 9.83 -28.36
CA ASP A 210 12.15 10.04 -28.65
C ASP A 210 11.97 11.54 -28.94
N SER A 211 11.97 11.91 -30.23
CA SER A 211 11.97 13.31 -30.66
C SER A 211 10.58 13.95 -30.67
N ASN A 212 9.53 13.15 -30.93
CA ASN A 212 8.14 13.61 -30.95
C ASN A 212 7.46 13.52 -29.56
N ARG A 213 8.12 12.91 -28.56
CA ARG A 213 7.68 12.76 -27.17
C ARG A 213 6.38 11.98 -27.05
N ASN A 214 6.15 11.00 -27.92
CA ASN A 214 5.00 10.11 -27.84
C ASN A 214 5.23 8.93 -26.87
N GLY A 215 6.44 8.80 -26.29
CA GLY A 215 6.81 7.73 -25.37
C GLY A 215 7.35 6.47 -26.06
N ILE A 216 7.52 6.50 -27.38
CA ILE A 216 8.12 5.44 -28.20
C ILE A 216 9.46 5.94 -28.72
N ARG A 217 10.44 5.05 -28.78
CA ARG A 217 11.72 5.38 -29.42
C ARG A 217 11.56 5.59 -30.92
N ASP A 218 12.24 6.60 -31.45
CA ASP A 218 12.18 6.97 -32.87
C ASP A 218 12.54 5.81 -33.80
N ASP A 219 13.55 5.00 -33.45
CA ASP A 219 13.99 3.87 -34.27
C ASP A 219 12.98 2.70 -34.27
N VAL A 220 12.24 2.53 -33.17
CA VAL A 220 11.19 1.52 -33.06
C VAL A 220 9.96 1.95 -33.85
N GLU A 221 9.55 3.21 -33.73
CA GLU A 221 8.43 3.78 -34.49
C GLU A 221 8.69 3.65 -36.00
N LEU A 222 9.86 4.07 -36.47
CA LEU A 222 10.24 3.99 -37.88
C LEU A 222 10.27 2.54 -38.39
N ALA A 223 10.79 1.60 -37.61
CA ALA A 223 10.82 0.18 -37.99
C ALA A 223 9.41 -0.42 -38.12
N ILE A 224 8.46 -0.03 -37.25
CA ILE A 224 7.07 -0.46 -37.35
C ILE A 224 6.40 0.11 -38.61
N PHE A 225 6.65 1.38 -38.92
CA PHE A 225 6.15 2.01 -40.14
C PHE A 225 6.71 1.38 -41.42
N GLU A 226 8.00 1.01 -41.42
CA GLU A 226 8.64 0.30 -42.52
C GLU A 226 8.08 -1.12 -42.71
N ALA A 227 7.81 -1.83 -41.61
CA ALA A 227 7.26 -3.19 -41.64
C ALA A 227 5.79 -3.23 -42.09
N TYR A 228 5.00 -2.21 -41.75
CA TYR A 228 3.56 -2.14 -42.03
C TYR A 228 3.14 -0.79 -42.64
N PRO A 229 3.61 -0.45 -43.85
CA PRO A 229 3.30 0.83 -44.50
C PRO A 229 1.81 0.95 -44.90
N ASP A 230 1.16 -0.18 -45.18
CA ASP A 230 -0.21 -0.28 -45.70
C ASP A 230 -1.19 -0.90 -44.68
N SER A 231 -0.95 -0.68 -43.38
CA SER A 231 -1.90 -1.11 -42.34
C SER A 231 -1.81 -0.20 -41.12
N ALA A 232 -2.58 0.89 -41.11
CA ALA A 232 -2.66 1.76 -39.94
C ALA A 232 -3.22 1.00 -38.72
N ARG A 233 -4.10 0.03 -38.96
CA ARG A 233 -4.61 -0.89 -37.93
C ARG A 233 -3.49 -1.67 -37.23
N THR A 234 -2.60 -2.31 -37.99
CA THR A 234 -1.48 -3.07 -37.41
C THR A 234 -0.51 -2.13 -36.71
N ARG A 235 -0.19 -0.97 -37.31
CA ARG A 235 0.65 0.04 -36.66
C ARG A 235 0.09 0.49 -35.32
N ALA A 236 -1.21 0.74 -35.21
CA ALA A 236 -1.84 1.15 -33.95
C ALA A 236 -1.61 0.13 -32.81
N ALA A 237 -1.78 -1.16 -33.09
CA ALA A 237 -1.56 -2.22 -32.11
C ALA A 237 -0.07 -2.33 -31.72
N LEU A 238 0.83 -2.32 -32.72
CA LEU A 238 2.28 -2.46 -32.47
C LEU A 238 2.87 -1.23 -31.77
N LEU A 239 2.44 -0.02 -32.12
CA LEU A 239 2.87 1.21 -31.44
C LEU A 239 2.36 1.24 -29.99
N GLN A 240 1.12 0.80 -29.72
CA GLN A 240 0.63 0.68 -28.34
C GLN A 240 1.46 -0.31 -27.53
N TYR A 241 1.84 -1.45 -28.13
CA TYR A 241 2.71 -2.42 -27.48
C TYR A 241 4.11 -1.85 -27.24
N ALA A 242 4.68 -1.18 -28.24
CA ALA A 242 5.96 -0.50 -28.11
C ALA A 242 5.95 0.55 -26.98
N LEU A 243 4.89 1.37 -26.90
CA LEU A 243 4.69 2.35 -25.84
C LEU A 243 4.61 1.70 -24.45
N ALA A 244 3.90 0.59 -24.32
CA ALA A 244 3.82 -0.16 -23.07
C ALA A 244 5.20 -0.63 -22.60
N LEU A 245 5.94 -1.33 -23.46
CA LEU A 245 7.28 -1.85 -23.11
C LEU A 245 8.28 -0.72 -22.81
N GLN A 246 8.22 0.37 -23.57
CA GLN A 246 9.08 1.54 -23.32
C GLN A 246 8.74 2.20 -21.98
N THR A 247 7.46 2.31 -21.66
CA THR A 247 6.99 2.89 -20.39
C THR A 247 7.46 2.04 -19.22
N GLN A 248 7.39 0.72 -19.29
CA GLN A 248 7.90 -0.17 -18.24
C GLN A 248 9.37 0.08 -17.94
N MET A 249 10.21 0.24 -18.98
CA MET A 249 11.64 0.45 -18.80
C MET A 249 12.01 1.85 -18.30
N THR A 250 11.17 2.86 -18.56
CA THR A 250 11.49 4.28 -18.32
C THR A 250 10.73 4.91 -17.16
N LEU A 251 9.62 4.32 -16.74
CA LEU A 251 8.83 4.83 -15.63
C LEU A 251 9.58 4.62 -14.30
N GLU A 252 9.46 5.60 -13.41
CA GLU A 252 9.88 5.44 -12.03
C GLU A 252 8.88 4.52 -11.31
N VAL A 253 9.25 3.24 -11.16
CA VAL A 253 8.50 2.28 -10.34
C VAL A 253 8.68 2.66 -8.88
N VAL A 254 7.63 3.21 -8.27
CA VAL A 254 7.62 3.61 -6.86
C VAL A 254 7.43 2.39 -5.98
N ASN A 255 6.56 1.49 -6.41
CA ASN A 255 6.24 0.22 -5.75
C ASN A 255 5.57 -0.75 -6.74
N GLU A 256 5.30 -1.97 -6.28
CA GLU A 256 4.60 -3.01 -7.03
C GLU A 256 3.29 -2.51 -7.67
N GLU A 257 2.50 -1.69 -6.96
CA GLU A 257 1.23 -1.16 -7.48
C GLU A 257 1.43 -0.32 -8.75
N THR A 258 2.47 0.52 -8.80
CA THR A 258 2.79 1.29 -10.03
C THR A 258 3.22 0.40 -11.19
N PHE A 259 3.93 -0.70 -10.92
CA PHE A 259 4.38 -1.62 -11.96
C PHE A 259 3.21 -2.46 -12.50
N VAL A 260 2.38 -3.00 -11.61
CA VAL A 260 1.15 -3.72 -11.94
C VAL A 260 0.22 -2.83 -12.78
N ALA A 261 0.02 -1.58 -12.37
CA ALA A 261 -0.77 -0.63 -13.14
C ALA A 261 -0.20 -0.38 -14.55
N THR A 262 1.12 -0.43 -14.73
CA THR A 262 1.75 -0.28 -16.06
C THR A 262 1.43 -1.48 -16.95
N ILE A 263 1.46 -2.69 -16.40
CA ILE A 263 1.12 -3.93 -17.11
C ILE A 263 -0.38 -3.90 -17.48
N GLU A 264 -1.25 -3.66 -16.51
CA GLU A 264 -2.72 -3.62 -16.71
C GLU A 264 -3.15 -2.55 -17.72
N GLU A 265 -2.69 -1.32 -17.52
CA GLU A 265 -3.23 -0.17 -18.26
C GLU A 265 -2.61 -0.04 -19.66
N LEU A 266 -1.40 -0.57 -19.87
CA LEU A 266 -0.70 -0.42 -21.15
C LEU A 266 -0.43 -1.77 -21.83
N GLU A 267 0.28 -2.70 -21.18
CA GLU A 267 0.75 -3.95 -21.81
C GLU A 267 -0.42 -4.87 -22.17
N GLU A 268 -1.33 -5.14 -21.24
CA GLU A 268 -2.47 -6.03 -21.49
C GLU A 268 -3.41 -5.47 -22.56
N LYS A 269 -3.68 -4.16 -22.51
CA LYS A 269 -4.50 -3.49 -23.53
C LYS A 269 -3.84 -3.56 -24.90
N ALA A 270 -2.53 -3.37 -24.97
CA ALA A 270 -1.78 -3.50 -26.21
C ALA A 270 -1.78 -4.94 -26.74
N HIS A 271 -1.60 -5.94 -25.88
CA HIS A 271 -1.76 -7.35 -26.26
C HIS A 271 -3.16 -7.62 -26.82
N ASN A 272 -4.20 -7.15 -26.14
CA ASN A 272 -5.58 -7.28 -26.62
C ASN A 272 -5.75 -6.64 -28.01
N CYS A 273 -5.08 -5.53 -28.31
CA CYS A 273 -5.09 -4.95 -29.66
C CYS A 273 -4.45 -5.83 -30.72
N ILE A 274 -3.35 -6.51 -30.38
CA ILE A 274 -2.72 -7.47 -31.28
C ILE A 274 -3.67 -8.66 -31.52
N LEU A 275 -4.35 -9.15 -30.47
CA LEU A 275 -5.35 -10.21 -30.60
C LEU A 275 -6.52 -9.77 -31.50
N ASP A 276 -6.99 -8.53 -31.36
CA ASP A 276 -8.10 -7.99 -32.14
C ASP A 276 -7.77 -7.84 -33.64
N LEU A 277 -6.50 -7.89 -34.05
CA LEU A 277 -6.12 -7.93 -35.47
C LEU A 277 -6.58 -9.22 -36.16
N PHE A 278 -6.83 -10.28 -35.41
CA PHE A 278 -7.09 -11.63 -35.92
C PHE A 278 -8.44 -12.14 -35.38
N PRO A 279 -9.54 -11.94 -36.12
CA PRO A 279 -10.86 -12.37 -35.67
C PRO A 279 -10.89 -13.87 -35.34
N ARG A 280 -11.50 -14.25 -34.19
CA ARG A 280 -11.61 -15.65 -33.77
C ARG A 280 -12.25 -16.60 -34.79
N GLY A 281 -13.03 -16.06 -35.73
CA GLY A 281 -13.69 -16.83 -36.78
C GLY A 281 -12.75 -17.39 -37.85
N ASP A 282 -11.53 -16.84 -37.98
CA ASP A 282 -10.52 -17.28 -38.96
C ASP A 282 -9.58 -18.37 -38.38
N LEU A 283 -9.87 -18.90 -37.19
CA LEU A 283 -8.94 -19.68 -36.38
C LEU A 283 -9.25 -21.18 -36.36
N ASP A 284 -9.32 -21.80 -37.53
CA ASP A 284 -9.37 -23.28 -37.60
C ASP A 284 -8.07 -23.92 -37.08
N ASN A 285 -6.98 -23.15 -36.98
CA ASN A 285 -5.68 -23.58 -36.45
C ASN A 285 -5.13 -22.63 -35.37
N LEU A 286 -5.24 -23.04 -34.10
CA LEU A 286 -4.71 -22.31 -32.94
C LEU A 286 -3.19 -22.09 -33.01
N GLU A 287 -2.43 -23.02 -33.58
CA GLU A 287 -0.97 -22.89 -33.68
C GLU A 287 -0.58 -21.76 -34.66
N GLU A 288 -1.26 -21.68 -35.81
CA GLU A 288 -1.05 -20.59 -36.77
C GLU A 288 -1.44 -19.24 -36.18
N TYR A 289 -2.54 -19.20 -35.41
CA TYR A 289 -2.97 -17.99 -34.70
C TYR A 289 -1.91 -17.48 -33.72
N LEU A 290 -1.43 -18.36 -32.84
CA LEU A 290 -0.40 -18.02 -31.85
C LEU A 290 0.91 -17.62 -32.55
N ALA A 291 1.28 -18.28 -33.64
CA ALA A 291 2.45 -17.90 -34.42
C ALA A 291 2.33 -16.49 -35.01
N LYS A 292 1.15 -16.08 -35.50
CA LYS A 292 0.91 -14.72 -36.00
C LYS A 292 1.06 -13.66 -34.90
N ILE A 293 0.49 -13.92 -33.72
CA ILE A 293 0.61 -13.03 -32.56
C ILE A 293 2.07 -12.93 -32.12
N ASN A 294 2.73 -14.08 -31.93
CA ASN A 294 4.13 -14.13 -31.51
C ASN A 294 5.04 -13.40 -32.49
N ASN A 295 4.84 -13.55 -33.81
CA ASN A 295 5.64 -12.81 -34.79
C ASN A 295 5.50 -11.29 -34.64
N LEU A 296 4.31 -10.79 -34.29
CA LEU A 296 4.06 -9.36 -34.07
C LEU A 296 4.67 -8.87 -32.76
N THR A 297 4.51 -9.61 -31.67
CA THR A 297 5.09 -9.25 -30.37
C THR A 297 6.61 -9.35 -30.40
N ASP A 298 7.16 -10.43 -30.97
CA ASP A 298 8.60 -10.65 -31.11
C ASP A 298 9.26 -9.54 -31.93
N LEU A 299 8.60 -9.02 -32.96
CA LEU A 299 9.11 -7.88 -33.72
C LEU A 299 9.34 -6.67 -32.80
N VAL A 300 8.34 -6.30 -32.01
CA VAL A 300 8.42 -5.13 -31.11
C VAL A 300 9.38 -5.38 -29.96
N GLU A 301 9.36 -6.56 -29.35
CA GLU A 301 10.25 -6.93 -28.25
C GLU A 301 11.72 -6.95 -28.69
N ASN A 302 12.02 -7.48 -29.87
CA ASN A 302 13.39 -7.46 -30.39
C ASN A 302 13.87 -6.04 -30.70
N LEU A 303 12.99 -5.15 -31.13
CA LEU A 303 13.30 -3.72 -31.33
C LEU A 303 13.51 -3.00 -29.98
N GLN A 304 12.66 -3.28 -29.00
CA GLN A 304 12.69 -2.64 -27.69
C GLN A 304 13.84 -3.12 -26.82
N TYR A 305 14.08 -4.43 -26.77
CA TYR A 305 15.10 -5.06 -25.95
C TYR A 305 16.39 -5.35 -26.72
N ASN A 306 16.71 -4.52 -27.72
CA ASN A 306 17.87 -4.67 -28.60
C ASN A 306 19.23 -4.49 -27.90
N THR A 307 19.27 -4.09 -26.63
CA THR A 307 20.51 -3.96 -25.84
C THR A 307 20.44 -4.79 -24.55
N GLU A 308 21.59 -5.29 -24.10
CA GLU A 308 21.68 -6.05 -22.84
C GLU A 308 21.25 -5.22 -21.62
N GLN A 309 21.45 -3.90 -21.65
CA GLN A 309 21.00 -2.99 -20.59
C GLN A 309 19.47 -2.96 -20.48
N ARG A 310 18.76 -2.94 -21.62
CA ARG A 310 17.30 -2.97 -21.66
C ARG A 310 16.75 -4.32 -21.22
N LYS A 311 17.36 -5.42 -21.69
CA LYS A 311 17.03 -6.80 -21.25
C LYS A 311 17.21 -6.98 -19.74
N GLN A 312 18.34 -6.52 -19.18
CA GLN A 312 18.58 -6.61 -17.75
C GLN A 312 17.60 -5.73 -16.97
N LYS A 313 17.33 -4.51 -17.44
CA LYS A 313 16.39 -3.59 -16.80
C LYS A 313 15.00 -4.20 -16.69
N ILE A 314 14.49 -4.81 -17.77
CA ILE A 314 13.17 -5.43 -17.75
C ILE A 314 13.17 -6.67 -16.85
N HIS A 315 14.20 -7.52 -16.93
CA HIS A 315 14.35 -8.67 -16.04
C HIS A 315 14.32 -8.27 -14.56
N ASP A 316 15.11 -7.26 -14.17
CA ASP A 316 15.17 -6.74 -12.81
C ASP A 316 13.81 -6.20 -12.34
N LEU A 317 13.05 -5.55 -13.24
CA LEU A 317 11.73 -5.03 -12.92
C LEU A 317 10.75 -6.16 -12.60
N TYR A 318 10.69 -7.21 -13.41
CA TYR A 318 9.82 -8.36 -13.16
C TYR A 318 10.24 -9.13 -11.90
N GLU A 319 11.54 -9.37 -11.70
CA GLU A 319 12.03 -10.12 -10.52
C GLU A 319 11.78 -9.37 -9.20
N GLN A 320 11.85 -8.03 -9.21
CA GLN A 320 11.72 -7.22 -7.99
C GLN A 320 10.28 -6.81 -7.66
N ASN A 321 9.39 -6.75 -8.66
CA ASN A 321 8.08 -6.12 -8.52
C ASN A 321 6.90 -7.01 -8.92
N LEU A 322 7.12 -8.27 -9.33
CA LEU A 322 6.02 -9.15 -9.75
C LEU A 322 6.05 -10.48 -8.98
N ASP A 323 5.24 -10.59 -7.92
CA ASP A 323 5.03 -11.86 -7.21
C ASP A 323 3.93 -12.70 -7.89
N SER A 324 2.75 -12.09 -8.11
CA SER A 324 1.65 -12.70 -8.87
C SER A 324 0.63 -11.65 -9.28
N PHE A 325 0.23 -11.62 -10.54
CA PHE A 325 -0.74 -10.67 -11.07
C PHE A 325 -1.84 -11.38 -11.88
N SER A 326 -3.07 -10.85 -11.86
CA SER A 326 -4.22 -11.38 -12.62
C SER A 326 -4.80 -10.31 -13.53
N GLY A 327 -4.70 -10.54 -14.84
CA GLY A 327 -5.07 -9.58 -15.87
C GLY A 327 -6.53 -9.17 -15.94
N SER A 328 -6.76 -7.96 -16.45
CA SER A 328 -8.08 -7.44 -16.78
C SER A 328 -8.35 -7.58 -18.29
N ILE A 329 -9.58 -7.95 -18.66
CA ILE A 329 -10.00 -8.04 -20.06
C ILE A 329 -10.59 -6.68 -20.47
N GLU A 330 -9.75 -5.66 -20.61
CA GLU A 330 -10.15 -4.36 -21.18
C GLU A 330 -9.72 -4.21 -22.64
N SER A 331 -10.49 -3.41 -23.40
CA SER A 331 -10.29 -3.16 -24.83
C SER A 331 -9.16 -2.16 -25.12
N CYS A 332 -8.73 -2.13 -26.38
CA CYS A 332 -7.75 -1.18 -26.94
C CYS A 332 -7.96 0.30 -26.58
N ALA A 333 -6.85 1.05 -26.49
CA ALA A 333 -6.90 2.51 -26.33
C ALA A 333 -7.37 3.23 -27.60
N ILE A 334 -6.90 2.78 -28.77
CA ILE A 334 -7.42 3.15 -30.09
C ILE A 334 -8.05 1.91 -30.70
N ASP A 335 -9.34 1.99 -31.01
CA ASP A 335 -10.07 0.89 -31.66
C ASP A 335 -9.48 0.59 -33.05
N PRO A 336 -8.80 -0.55 -33.23
CA PRO A 336 -8.16 -0.87 -34.51
C PRO A 336 -9.18 -1.00 -35.65
N SER A 337 -10.44 -1.34 -35.35
CA SER A 337 -11.49 -1.48 -36.36
C SER A 337 -11.93 -0.15 -36.98
N SER A 338 -11.61 0.98 -36.33
CA SER A 338 -11.91 2.33 -36.82
C SER A 338 -10.88 2.88 -37.81
N LEU A 339 -9.74 2.20 -37.98
CA LEU A 339 -8.60 2.65 -38.78
C LEU A 339 -8.57 2.01 -40.18
N PRO A 340 -7.97 2.68 -41.18
CA PRO A 340 -7.78 2.10 -42.49
C PRO A 340 -6.72 0.97 -42.46
N ASN A 341 -6.88 0.01 -43.35
CA ASN A 341 -5.78 -0.86 -43.77
C ASN A 341 -5.08 -0.17 -44.93
#